data_AF-A0A847P864-F1
#
_entry.id   AF-A0A847P864-F1
#
_cell.length_a   1.000
_cell.length_b   1.000
_cell.length_c   1.000
_cell.angle_alpha   90.00
_cell.angle_beta   90.00
_cell.angle_gamma   90.00
#
_symmetry.space_group_name_H-M   'P 1'
#
loop_
_entity.id
_entity.type
_entity.pdbx_description
1 polymer ?
#
loop_
_entity_poly.entity_id
_entity_poly.type
_entity_poly.pdbx_seq_one_letter_code
_entity_poly.pdbx_strand_id
1 'polypeptide(L)'
;MAEIGSYRNVFDDANEFNKLHDLILGAIQEFSNYRQGNLTYGEIMFVMECILDNLRSGSERDSQANVKIKGLNEAPTFTTLLTISSRLIETMVKKGIITSNEESYILHGEE
;
A
#
# COMPACT_ATOMS: atom_id res chain seq x y z
N MET A 1 -26.87 11.66 6.37
CA MET A 1 -25.50 12.09 6.01
C MET A 1 -24.77 10.80 5.69
N ALA A 2 -24.31 10.61 4.45
CA ALA A 2 -23.54 9.40 4.12
C ALA A 2 -22.23 9.49 4.93
N GLU A 3 -22.02 8.55 5.84
CA GLU A 3 -20.74 8.42 6.53
C GLU A 3 -19.67 8.30 5.47
N ILE A 4 -18.64 9.15 5.56
CA ILE A 4 -17.40 9.01 4.81
C ILE A 4 -16.98 7.55 5.04
N GLY A 5 -17.00 6.74 3.98
CA GLY A 5 -16.75 5.31 4.06
C GLY A 5 -15.52 5.07 4.93
N SER A 6 -15.74 4.49 6.10
CA SER A 6 -14.69 4.22 7.07
C SER A 6 -13.63 3.39 6.35
N TYR A 7 -12.49 4.00 6.02
CA TYR A 7 -11.30 3.26 5.60
C TYR A 7 -10.93 2.34 6.75
N ARG A 8 -11.37 1.08 6.66
CA ARG A 8 -11.19 0.09 7.70
C ARG A 8 -9.80 -0.49 7.50
N ASN A 9 -8.98 -0.46 8.54
CA ASN A 9 -7.66 -1.06 8.46
C ASN A 9 -7.84 -2.58 8.33
N VAL A 10 -7.14 -3.20 7.37
CA VAL A 10 -7.16 -4.66 7.18
C VAL A 10 -6.69 -5.39 8.44
N PHE A 11 -5.83 -4.77 9.26
CA PHE A 11 -5.37 -5.33 10.52
C PHE A 11 -6.43 -5.32 11.64
N ASP A 12 -7.52 -4.56 11.49
CA ASP A 12 -8.58 -4.47 12.51
C ASP A 12 -9.65 -5.57 12.35
N ASP A 13 -9.68 -6.29 11.22
CA ASP A 13 -10.65 -7.35 10.94
C ASP A 13 -9.91 -8.66 10.62
N ALA A 14 -10.07 -9.65 11.49
CA ALA A 14 -9.38 -10.94 11.35
C ALA A 14 -9.70 -11.65 10.02
N ASN A 15 -10.91 -11.47 9.46
CA ASN A 15 -11.27 -12.09 8.19
C ASN A 15 -10.56 -11.41 7.02
N GLU A 16 -10.50 -10.07 7.02
CA GLU A 16 -9.78 -9.32 5.98
C GLU A 16 -8.26 -9.57 6.08
N PHE A 17 -7.72 -9.63 7.30
CA PHE A 17 -6.33 -10.02 7.51
C PHE A 17 -6.03 -11.42 6.96
N ASN A 18 -6.87 -12.42 7.28
CA ASN A 18 -6.67 -13.78 6.80
C ASN A 18 -6.74 -13.86 5.27
N LYS A 19 -7.63 -13.10 4.60
CA LYS A 19 -7.65 -13.02 3.12
C LYS A 19 -6.34 -12.49 2.56
N LEU A 20 -5.77 -11.43 3.16
CA LEU A 20 -4.49 -10.88 2.74
C LEU A 20 -3.35 -11.88 2.97
N HIS A 21 -3.34 -12.54 4.13
CA HIS A 21 -2.39 -13.58 4.47
C HIS A 21 -2.43 -14.75 3.47
N ASP A 22 -3.63 -15.23 3.14
CA ASP A 22 -3.82 -16.34 2.19
C ASP A 22 -3.42 -15.96 0.77
N LEU A 23 -3.68 -14.71 0.35
CA LEU A 23 -3.18 -14.17 -0.92
C LEU A 23 -1.65 -14.23 -0.99
N ILE A 24 -0.98 -13.78 0.08
CA ILE A 24 0.49 -13.76 0.15
C ILE A 24 1.06 -15.17 0.13
N LEU A 25 0.59 -16.05 1.02
CA LEU A 25 1.08 -17.43 1.08
C LEU A 25 0.76 -18.20 -0.20
N GLY A 26 -0.42 -17.98 -0.79
CA GLY A 26 -0.82 -18.60 -2.05
C GLY A 26 0.13 -18.22 -3.18
N ALA A 27 0.45 -16.93 -3.34
CA ALA A 27 1.38 -16.45 -4.36
C ALA A 27 2.81 -16.97 -4.15
N ILE A 28 3.29 -16.99 -2.90
CA ILE A 28 4.60 -17.57 -2.55
C ILE A 28 4.62 -19.06 -2.88
N GLN A 29 3.57 -19.79 -2.55
CA GLN A 29 3.47 -21.22 -2.82
C GLN A 29 3.40 -21.51 -4.33
N GLU A 30 2.63 -20.74 -5.09
CA GLU A 30 2.56 -20.86 -6.55
C GLU A 30 3.93 -20.63 -7.19
N PHE A 31 4.65 -19.60 -6.74
CA PHE A 31 6.00 -19.32 -7.21
C PHE A 31 7.00 -20.41 -6.81
N SER A 32 6.92 -20.94 -5.58
CA SER A 32 7.73 -22.07 -5.12
C SER A 32 7.47 -23.34 -5.94
N ASN A 33 6.21 -23.63 -6.24
CA ASN A 33 5.80 -24.76 -7.08
C ASN A 33 6.36 -24.62 -8.50
N TYR A 34 6.28 -23.43 -9.09
CA TYR A 34 6.87 -23.13 -10.39
C TYR A 34 8.39 -23.33 -10.40
N ARG A 35 9.08 -22.84 -9.37
CA ARG A 35 10.53 -22.94 -9.22
C ARG A 35 11.03 -24.34 -8.85
N GLN A 36 10.12 -25.22 -8.40
CA GLN A 36 10.40 -26.58 -7.95
C GLN A 36 11.50 -26.65 -6.87
N GLY A 37 11.45 -25.75 -5.89
CA GLY A 37 12.41 -25.75 -4.80
C GLY A 37 12.14 -24.69 -3.75
N ASN A 38 13.00 -24.68 -2.74
CA ASN A 38 12.97 -23.65 -1.70
C ASN A 38 13.23 -22.27 -2.31
N LEU A 39 12.55 -21.27 -1.80
CA LEU A 39 12.75 -19.89 -2.23
C LEU A 39 13.88 -19.25 -1.40
N THR A 40 14.71 -18.46 -2.08
CA THR A 40 15.63 -17.57 -1.40
C THR A 40 14.87 -16.37 -0.86
N TYR A 41 15.47 -15.66 0.09
CA TYR A 41 14.91 -14.40 0.60
C TYR A 41 14.63 -13.39 -0.53
N GLY A 42 15.56 -13.25 -1.49
CA GLY A 42 15.39 -12.33 -2.62
C GLY A 42 14.18 -12.65 -3.48
N GLU A 43 13.87 -13.93 -3.67
CA GLU A 43 12.70 -14.35 -4.45
C GLU A 43 11.39 -14.15 -3.69
N ILE A 44 11.39 -14.36 -2.38
CA ILE A 44 10.23 -14.02 -1.55
C ILE A 44 9.98 -12.51 -1.62
N MET A 45 11.03 -11.69 -1.52
CA MET A 45 10.92 -10.23 -1.67
C MET A 45 10.37 -9.83 -3.05
N PHE A 46 10.83 -10.48 -4.12
CA PHE A 46 10.31 -10.25 -5.47
C PHE A 46 8.82 -10.58 -5.60
N VAL A 47 8.37 -11.72 -5.03
CA VAL A 47 6.95 -12.08 -5.02
C VAL A 47 6.13 -11.04 -4.25
N MET A 48 6.63 -10.58 -3.09
CA MET A 48 5.98 -9.54 -2.30
C MET A 48 5.86 -8.22 -3.06
N GLU A 49 6.91 -7.82 -3.79
CA GLU A 49 6.89 -6.63 -4.64
C GLU A 49 5.83 -6.75 -5.76
N CYS A 50 5.75 -7.91 -6.41
CA CYS A 50 4.71 -8.18 -7.41
C CYS A 50 3.29 -8.11 -6.84
N ILE A 51 3.07 -8.58 -5.62
CA ILE A 51 1.77 -8.45 -4.94
C ILE A 51 1.45 -6.98 -4.68
N LEU A 52 2.42 -6.20 -4.18
CA LEU A 52 2.25 -4.77 -3.93
C LEU A 52 1.93 -4.00 -5.20
N ASP A 53 2.63 -4.29 -6.31
CA ASP A 53 2.37 -3.67 -7.61
C ASP A 53 0.97 -4.00 -8.14
N ASN A 54 0.50 -5.22 -7.95
CA ASN A 54 -0.86 -5.63 -8.31
C ASN A 54 -1.91 -4.92 -7.46
N LEU A 55 -1.71 -4.80 -6.15
CA LEU A 55 -2.62 -4.08 -5.26
C LEU A 55 -2.66 -2.58 -5.59
N ARG A 56 -1.50 -1.98 -5.87
CA ARG A 56 -1.40 -0.59 -6.32
C ARG A 56 -2.16 -0.39 -7.63
N SER A 57 -1.91 -1.23 -8.62
CA SER A 57 -2.59 -1.16 -9.91
C SER A 57 -4.10 -1.40 -9.78
N GLY A 58 -4.52 -2.31 -8.89
CA GLY A 58 -5.92 -2.53 -8.54
C GLY A 58 -6.56 -1.27 -7.96
N SER A 59 -5.92 -0.66 -6.95
CA SER A 59 -6.38 0.58 -6.32
C SER A 59 -6.51 1.74 -7.29
N GLU A 60 -5.55 1.89 -8.23
CA GLU A 60 -5.63 2.88 -9.30
C GLU A 60 -6.87 2.65 -10.19
N ARG A 61 -7.12 1.41 -10.64
CA ARG A 61 -8.31 1.08 -11.45
C ARG A 61 -9.61 1.31 -10.69
N ASP A 62 -9.67 0.92 -9.42
CA ASP A 62 -10.87 1.05 -8.59
C ASP A 62 -11.21 2.53 -8.31
N SER A 63 -10.19 3.39 -8.22
CA SER A 63 -10.39 4.84 -8.11
C SER A 63 -10.98 5.46 -9.39
N GLN A 64 -10.66 4.91 -10.56
CA GLN A 64 -11.23 5.34 -11.85
C GLN A 64 -12.66 4.83 -12.05
N ALA A 65 -12.99 3.66 -11.50
CA ALA A 65 -14.32 3.06 -11.58
C ALA A 65 -15.35 3.70 -10.62
N ASN A 66 -14.90 4.20 -9.46
CA ASN A 66 -15.76 4.81 -8.45
C ASN A 66 -15.78 6.34 -8.59
N VAL A 67 -16.78 6.83 -9.33
CA VAL A 67 -16.95 8.24 -9.66
C VAL A 67 -17.52 9.03 -8.47
N LYS A 68 -16.70 9.94 -7.96
CA LYS A 68 -17.02 11.12 -7.11
C LYS A 68 -17.13 10.88 -5.60
N ILE A 69 -16.08 11.31 -4.91
CA ILE A 69 -16.16 11.69 -3.49
C ILE A 69 -16.79 13.09 -3.42
N LYS A 70 -17.78 13.29 -2.56
CA LYS A 70 -18.44 14.61 -2.43
C LYS A 70 -17.43 15.64 -1.90
N GLY A 71 -16.99 16.56 -2.76
CA GLY A 71 -15.96 17.59 -2.46
C GLY A 71 -14.64 17.42 -3.20
N LEU A 72 -14.38 16.24 -3.79
CA LEU A 72 -13.27 15.96 -4.69
C LEU A 72 -13.85 15.42 -6.00
N ASN A 73 -13.63 16.15 -7.11
CA ASN A 73 -14.23 15.79 -8.41
C ASN A 73 -13.85 14.37 -8.88
N GLU A 74 -12.76 13.80 -8.35
CA GLU A 74 -12.24 12.46 -8.62
C GLU A 74 -11.91 11.77 -7.28
N ALA A 75 -12.03 10.43 -7.23
CA ALA A 75 -11.53 9.68 -6.09
C ALA A 75 -9.98 9.75 -6.07
N PRO A 76 -9.34 10.07 -4.93
CA PRO A 76 -7.90 10.19 -4.87
C PRO A 76 -7.28 8.81 -5.14
N THR A 77 -6.42 8.76 -6.14
CA THR A 77 -5.70 7.53 -6.48
C THR A 77 -4.58 7.27 -5.47
N PHE A 78 -4.10 6.02 -5.38
CA PHE A 78 -2.97 5.68 -4.53
C PHE A 78 -1.75 6.59 -4.83
N THR A 79 -1.43 6.81 -6.10
CA THR A 79 -0.35 7.69 -6.54
C THR A 79 -0.57 9.14 -6.12
N THR A 80 -1.82 9.61 -6.14
CA THR A 80 -2.19 10.95 -5.67
C THR A 80 -1.96 11.08 -4.17
N LEU A 81 -2.41 10.10 -3.38
CA LEU A 81 -2.21 10.07 -1.92
C LEU A 81 -0.73 9.98 -1.55
N LEU A 82 0.04 9.14 -2.25
CA LEU A 82 1.48 9.02 -2.05
C LEU A 82 2.19 10.35 -2.33
N THR A 83 1.89 10.98 -3.48
CA THR A 83 2.49 12.26 -3.88
C THR A 83 2.17 13.38 -2.88
N ILE A 84 0.91 13.47 -2.42
CA ILE A 84 0.50 14.47 -1.43
C ILE A 84 1.23 14.22 -0.10
N SER A 85 1.32 12.97 0.34
CA SER A 85 2.01 12.59 1.57
C SER A 85 3.51 12.92 1.50
N SER A 86 4.20 12.61 0.41
CA SER A 86 5.61 12.96 0.21
C SER A 86 5.83 14.48 0.25
N ARG A 87 4.96 15.27 -0.41
CA ARG A 87 5.04 16.74 -0.36
C ARG A 87 4.79 17.31 1.03
N LEU A 88 3.88 16.70 1.79
CA LEU A 88 3.60 17.08 3.16
C LEU A 88 4.83 16.84 4.04
N ILE A 89 5.43 15.66 3.95
CA ILE A 89 6.64 15.29 4.69
C ILE A 89 7.79 16.24 4.33
N GLU A 90 8.06 16.47 3.04
CA GLU A 90 9.07 17.43 2.58
C GLU A 90 8.84 18.83 3.17
N THR A 91 7.57 19.27 3.23
CA THR A 91 7.21 20.56 3.82
C THR A 91 7.45 20.60 5.33
N MET A 92 7.16 19.50 6.03
CA MET A 92 7.38 19.37 7.47
C MET A 92 8.88 19.41 7.80
N VAL A 93 9.72 18.76 6.98
CA VAL A 93 11.19 18.81 7.09
C VAL A 93 11.69 20.25 6.87
N LYS A 94 11.25 20.91 5.79
CA LYS A 94 11.63 22.30 5.50
C LYS A 94 11.21 23.29 6.59
N LYS A 95 10.11 23.01 7.28
CA LYS A 95 9.62 23.82 8.42
C LYS A 95 10.29 23.45 9.74
N GLY A 96 11.15 22.45 9.77
CA GLY A 96 11.80 21.95 10.99
C GLY A 96 10.84 21.29 11.97
N ILE A 97 9.69 20.80 11.49
CA ILE A 97 8.70 20.09 12.31
C ILE A 97 9.17 18.65 12.56
N ILE A 98 9.83 18.05 11.57
CA ILE A 98 10.46 16.73 11.66
C ILE A 98 11.88 16.81 11.09
N THR A 99 12.73 15.90 11.53
CA THR A 99 14.13 15.73 11.09
C THR A 99 14.22 14.87 9.83
N SER A 100 15.37 14.92 9.15
CA SER A 100 15.63 14.05 7.98
C SER A 100 15.68 12.56 8.33
N ASN A 101 16.02 12.22 9.57
CA ASN A 101 15.96 10.82 10.03
C ASN A 101 14.50 10.36 10.18
N GLU A 102 13.64 11.21 10.74
CA GLU A 102 12.20 10.95 10.81
C GLU A 102 11.54 10.88 9.42
N GLU A 103 12.01 11.67 8.45
CA GLU A 103 11.61 11.55 7.05
C GLU A 103 11.97 10.17 6.46
N SER A 104 13.22 9.71 6.65
CA SER A 104 13.64 8.39 6.14
C SER A 104 12.84 7.26 6.77
N TYR A 105 12.57 7.34 8.08
CA TYR A 105 11.72 6.38 8.77
C TYR A 105 10.29 6.35 8.20
N ILE A 106 9.68 7.53 7.98
CA ILE A 106 8.30 7.62 7.49
C ILE A 106 8.17 7.15 6.02
N LEU A 107 9.14 7.48 5.17
CA LEU A 107 9.08 7.18 3.73
C LEU A 107 9.64 5.80 3.36
N HIS A 108 10.64 5.33 4.10
CA HIS A 108 11.43 4.14 3.75
C HIS A 108 11.44 3.07 4.85
N GLY A 109 10.95 3.40 6.06
CA GLY A 109 10.99 2.46 7.19
C GLY A 109 12.40 2.20 7.71
N GLU A 110 13.37 3.07 7.39
CA GLU A 110 14.75 2.96 7.87
C GLU A 110 14.85 3.47 9.33
N GLU A 111 15.46 2.67 10.22
CA GLU A 111 15.77 3.06 11.60
C GLU A 111 16.99 4.00 11.69
#